data_AF-A0A976KID8-F1
#
_entry.id   AF-A0A976KID8-F1
#
_cell.length_a   1.000
_cell.length_b   1.000
_cell.length_c   1.000
_cell.angle_alpha   90.00
_cell.angle_beta   90.00
_cell.angle_gamma   90.00
#
_symmetry.space_group_name_H-M   'P 1'
#
loop_
_entity.id
_entity.type
_entity.pdbx_description
1 polymer ?
#
loop_
_entity_poly.entity_id
_entity_poly.type
_entity_poly.pdbx_seq_one_letter_code
_entity_poly.pdbx_strand_id
1 'polypeptide(L)'
;MKNVGIFVVLSLLCTSVLAKHNSDHPLSAEDWKEVMGKVVLLEDSGLMPTLLPVIMRNRDAIQLSDEQVNAFRTWRKNNYTNMVNIMNEVIEKMVQFRVESLSPDASSDHLLTFQSDIHELQRQLLKIKLSCRELVITTFTDEQWENFAFVVADNPKLASLVTQVDTINSRHTH
;
A
#
# COMPACT_ATOMS: atom_id res chain seq x y z
N MET A 1 -26.28 41.48 -20.83
CA MET A 1 -25.22 40.52 -21.21
C MET A 1 -24.34 40.33 -19.99
N LYS A 2 -24.68 39.39 -19.10
CA LYS A 2 -24.31 37.95 -19.11
C LYS A 2 -22.80 37.71 -18.95
N ASN A 3 -22.48 37.31 -17.72
CA ASN A 3 -21.52 36.27 -17.31
C ASN A 3 -20.22 36.78 -16.65
N VAL A 4 -20.14 36.70 -15.32
CA VAL A 4 -19.47 35.63 -14.53
C VAL A 4 -18.22 36.28 -13.90
N GLY A 5 -18.16 36.63 -12.61
CA GLY A 5 -18.91 36.11 -11.48
C GLY A 5 -18.43 34.71 -11.16
N ILE A 6 -17.26 34.59 -10.52
CA ILE A 6 -16.75 33.53 -9.62
C ILE A 6 -15.21 33.70 -9.61
N PHE A 7 -14.71 34.47 -8.64
CA PHE A 7 -13.26 34.54 -8.31
C PHE A 7 -13.01 34.29 -6.82
N VAL A 8 -13.95 33.62 -6.17
CA VAL A 8 -13.83 33.22 -4.76
C VAL A 8 -14.10 31.73 -4.70
N VAL A 9 -13.29 31.05 -3.89
CA VAL A 9 -13.28 29.60 -3.59
C VAL A 9 -12.39 28.76 -4.51
N LEU A 10 -11.06 28.99 -4.47
CA LEU A 10 -10.09 27.94 -4.80
C LEU A 10 -8.73 28.12 -4.11
N SER A 11 -8.73 28.65 -2.87
CA SER A 11 -7.51 28.85 -2.07
C SER A 11 -7.53 28.13 -0.72
N LEU A 12 -8.41 27.13 -0.54
CA LEU A 12 -8.59 26.40 0.73
C LEU A 12 -8.34 24.88 0.64
N LEU A 13 -7.66 24.37 -0.39
CA LEU A 13 -7.36 22.93 -0.52
C LEU A 13 -5.89 22.55 -0.29
N CYS A 14 -5.01 23.50 0.06
CA CYS A 14 -3.59 23.21 0.32
C CYS A 14 -3.21 23.29 1.80
N THR A 15 -4.04 22.72 2.67
CA THR A 15 -3.53 22.21 3.96
C THR A 15 -3.83 20.73 4.03
N SER A 16 -3.16 19.94 3.20
CA SER A 16 -2.85 18.57 3.59
C SER A 16 -1.92 18.68 4.80
N VAL A 17 -2.51 18.84 6.00
CA VAL A 17 -1.87 18.42 7.24
C VAL A 17 -1.84 16.89 7.17
N LEU A 18 -1.00 16.37 6.29
CA LEU A 18 -0.57 14.99 6.35
C LEU A 18 0.37 14.97 7.54
N ALA A 19 -0.14 14.54 8.68
CA ALA A 19 0.62 14.42 9.91
C ALA A 19 1.87 13.56 9.59
N LYS A 20 3.02 14.22 9.46
CA LYS A 20 4.32 13.57 9.44
C LYS A 20 4.44 12.86 10.78
N HIS A 21 4.20 11.55 10.77
CA HIS A 21 4.19 10.75 11.98
C HIS A 21 5.59 10.79 12.58
N ASN A 22 5.74 11.48 13.72
CA ASN A 22 7.00 11.54 14.45
C ASN A 22 7.29 10.14 14.99
N SER A 23 8.32 9.48 14.46
CA SER A 23 8.59 8.05 14.60
C SER A 23 9.27 7.65 15.92
N ASP A 24 9.35 8.54 16.90
CA ASP A 24 10.12 8.32 18.12
C ASP A 24 9.37 7.53 19.21
N HIS A 25 8.12 7.13 18.96
CA HIS A 25 7.39 6.25 19.86
C HIS A 25 6.66 5.14 19.07
N PRO A 26 6.78 3.86 19.48
CA PRO A 26 5.98 2.80 18.88
C PRO A 26 4.50 3.10 19.10
N LEU A 27 3.75 3.15 18.00
CA LEU A 27 2.30 3.30 17.99
C LEU A 27 1.63 2.21 18.85
N SER A 28 0.59 2.58 19.60
CA SER A 28 -0.22 1.62 20.35
C SER A 28 -1.10 0.79 19.40
N ALA A 29 -1.62 -0.36 19.86
CA ALA A 29 -2.43 -1.26 19.05
C ALA A 29 -3.69 -0.58 18.46
N GLU A 30 -4.29 0.38 19.18
CA GLU A 30 -5.40 1.21 18.69
C GLU A 30 -4.95 2.21 17.61
N ASP A 31 -3.86 2.95 17.82
CA ASP A 31 -3.34 3.90 16.83
C ASP A 31 -3.01 3.18 15.51
N TRP A 32 -2.53 1.94 15.64
CA TRP A 32 -2.28 1.06 14.52
C TRP A 32 -3.52 0.70 13.71
N LYS A 33 -4.70 0.62 14.31
CA LYS A 33 -5.95 0.31 13.57
C LYS A 33 -6.34 1.45 12.65
N GLU A 34 -6.24 2.69 13.12
CA GLU A 34 -6.51 3.90 12.32
C GLU A 34 -5.49 4.03 11.18
N VAL A 35 -4.22 3.89 11.54
CA VAL A 35 -3.09 3.96 10.62
C VAL A 35 -3.15 2.86 9.56
N MET A 36 -3.62 1.66 9.92
CA MET A 36 -3.88 0.59 8.95
C MET A 36 -5.04 0.89 8.01
N GLY A 37 -6.09 1.57 8.49
CA GLY A 37 -7.16 2.06 7.63
C GLY A 37 -6.62 2.97 6.54
N LYS A 38 -5.69 3.88 6.90
CA LYS A 38 -5.03 4.76 5.94
C LYS A 38 -4.18 3.98 4.93
N VAL A 39 -3.32 3.06 5.36
CA VAL A 39 -2.49 2.26 4.41
C VAL A 39 -3.35 1.45 3.43
N VAL A 40 -4.47 0.88 3.89
CA VAL A 40 -5.42 0.17 3.02
C VAL A 40 -6.12 1.10 2.02
N LEU A 41 -6.30 2.38 2.35
CA LEU A 41 -6.79 3.40 1.42
C LEU A 41 -5.72 3.83 0.40
N LEU A 42 -4.44 3.75 0.76
CA LEU A 42 -3.32 4.08 -0.12
C LEU A 42 -2.88 2.88 -0.99
N GLU A 43 -3.51 1.72 -0.84
CA GLU A 43 -3.18 0.48 -1.54
C GLU A 43 -3.29 0.57 -3.06
N ASP A 44 -4.22 1.40 -3.56
CA ASP A 44 -4.49 1.62 -4.98
C ASP A 44 -3.31 2.25 -5.75
N SER A 45 -2.30 2.77 -5.02
CA SER A 45 -1.05 3.29 -5.59
C SER A 45 0.05 2.24 -5.78
N GLY A 46 -0.15 1.01 -5.28
CA GLY A 46 0.87 -0.05 -5.25
C GLY A 46 0.54 -1.26 -6.12
N LEU A 47 1.59 -1.95 -6.58
CA LEU A 47 1.50 -3.13 -7.47
C LEU A 47 1.10 -4.44 -6.76
N MET A 48 1.16 -4.49 -5.44
CA MET A 48 0.91 -5.69 -4.66
C MET A 48 -0.04 -5.42 -3.50
N PRO A 49 -0.93 -6.38 -3.18
CA PRO A 49 -1.78 -6.29 -2.00
C PRO A 49 -0.94 -6.24 -0.73
N THR A 50 -1.45 -5.55 0.28
CA THR A 50 -0.81 -5.40 1.59
C THR A 50 -1.30 -6.55 2.47
N LEU A 51 -0.56 -7.67 2.48
CA LEU A 51 -1.00 -8.92 3.12
C LEU A 51 -0.84 -8.94 4.64
N LEU A 52 0.21 -8.32 5.17
CA LEU A 52 0.54 -8.34 6.60
C LEU A 52 -0.63 -7.98 7.55
N PRO A 53 -1.47 -6.97 7.26
CA PRO A 53 -2.60 -6.61 8.11
C PRO A 53 -3.69 -7.70 8.12
N VAL A 54 -3.90 -8.37 6.99
CA VAL A 54 -4.86 -9.49 6.89
C VAL A 54 -4.34 -10.67 7.71
N ILE A 55 -3.05 -10.99 7.55
CA ILE A 55 -2.37 -12.04 8.31
C ILE A 55 -2.47 -11.77 9.82
N MET A 56 -2.07 -10.58 10.26
CA MET A 56 -2.02 -10.24 11.69
C MET A 56 -3.40 -10.13 12.33
N ARG A 57 -4.43 -9.75 11.57
CA ARG A 57 -5.84 -9.71 12.04
C ARG A 57 -6.42 -11.12 12.22
N ASN A 58 -6.00 -12.06 11.39
CA ASN A 58 -6.49 -13.44 11.38
C ASN A 58 -5.46 -14.42 11.94
N ARG A 59 -4.48 -13.95 12.72
CA ARG A 59 -3.35 -14.76 13.20
C ARG A 59 -3.79 -16.03 13.95
N ASP A 60 -4.90 -15.96 14.69
CA ASP A 60 -5.42 -17.09 15.46
C ASP A 60 -6.09 -18.11 14.53
N ALA A 61 -6.80 -17.65 13.49
CA ALA A 61 -7.41 -18.50 12.47
C ALA A 61 -6.35 -19.14 11.55
N ILE A 62 -5.27 -18.42 11.26
CA ILE A 62 -4.10 -18.93 10.53
C ILE A 62 -3.25 -19.83 11.44
N GLN A 63 -3.47 -19.79 12.76
CA GLN A 63 -2.70 -20.52 13.77
C GLN A 63 -1.20 -20.16 13.75
N LEU A 64 -0.89 -18.86 13.71
CA LEU A 64 0.49 -18.40 13.79
C LEU A 64 1.09 -18.68 15.18
N SER A 65 2.33 -19.15 15.20
CA SER A 65 3.11 -19.28 16.44
C SER A 65 3.53 -17.90 16.98
N ASP A 66 3.85 -17.84 18.27
CA ASP A 66 4.36 -16.61 18.89
C ASP A 66 5.65 -16.12 18.21
N GLU A 67 6.48 -17.03 17.74
CA GLU A 67 7.71 -16.71 17.00
C GLU A 67 7.40 -16.03 15.66
N GLN A 68 6.46 -16.59 14.88
CA GLN A 68 6.02 -15.99 13.61
C GLN A 68 5.38 -14.62 13.84
N VAL A 69 4.50 -14.51 14.84
CA VAL A 69 3.88 -13.24 15.24
C VAL A 69 4.95 -12.20 15.61
N ASN A 70 5.99 -12.60 16.34
CA ASN A 70 7.09 -11.70 16.70
C ASN A 70 7.94 -11.30 15.49
N ALA A 71 8.19 -12.22 14.55
CA ALA A 71 8.89 -11.93 13.30
C ALA A 71 8.13 -10.87 12.47
N PHE A 72 6.80 -11.03 12.33
CA PHE A 72 5.95 -10.06 11.64
C PHE A 72 5.91 -8.70 12.32
N ARG A 73 5.85 -8.65 13.66
CA ARG A 73 5.93 -7.40 14.42
C ARG A 73 7.28 -6.71 14.24
N THR A 74 8.37 -7.47 14.23
CA THR A 74 9.73 -6.95 14.02
C THR A 74 9.88 -6.40 12.62
N TRP A 75 9.45 -7.15 11.60
CA TRP A 75 9.43 -6.68 10.22
C TRP A 75 8.64 -5.39 10.08
N ARG A 76 7.44 -5.32 10.70
CA ARG A 76 6.61 -4.11 10.72
C ARG A 76 7.36 -2.93 11.34
N LYS A 77 7.93 -3.12 12.53
CA LYS A 77 8.66 -2.05 13.24
C LYS A 77 9.79 -1.46 12.38
N ASN A 78 10.49 -2.29 11.62
CA ASN A 78 11.64 -1.88 10.83
C ASN A 78 11.26 -1.23 9.48
N ASN A 79 10.10 -1.58 8.91
CA ASN A 79 9.75 -1.20 7.54
C ASN A 79 8.59 -0.21 7.45
N TYR A 80 7.74 -0.12 8.47
CA TYR A 80 6.46 0.58 8.38
C TYR A 80 6.60 2.06 8.04
N THR A 81 7.43 2.79 8.80
CA THR A 81 7.62 4.23 8.60
C THR A 81 8.12 4.53 7.19
N ASN A 82 9.09 3.76 6.71
CA ASN A 82 9.61 3.92 5.36
C ASN A 82 8.54 3.65 4.29
N MET A 83 7.78 2.55 4.45
CA MET A 83 6.70 2.19 3.54
C MET A 83 5.66 3.30 3.41
N VAL A 84 5.21 3.88 4.53
CA VAL A 84 4.23 4.98 4.53
C VAL A 84 4.77 6.23 3.88
N ASN A 85 6.02 6.60 4.21
CA ASN A 85 6.64 7.79 3.62
C ASN A 85 6.72 7.67 2.09
N ILE A 86 7.15 6.52 1.57
CA ILE A 86 7.19 6.27 0.13
C ILE A 86 5.78 6.32 -0.48
N MET A 87 4.78 5.70 0.15
CA MET A 87 3.40 5.72 -0.36
C MET A 87 2.83 7.14 -0.45
N ASN A 88 3.08 7.96 0.57
CA ASN A 88 2.66 9.36 0.59
C ASN A 88 3.35 10.15 -0.53
N GLU A 89 4.66 9.97 -0.69
CA GLU A 89 5.42 10.64 -1.74
C GLU A 89 4.96 10.24 -3.14
N VAL A 90 4.65 8.96 -3.37
CA VAL A 90 4.06 8.48 -4.63
C VAL A 90 2.75 9.21 -4.93
N ILE A 91 1.86 9.32 -3.93
CA ILE A 91 0.55 9.95 -4.12
C ILE A 91 0.69 11.45 -4.39
N GLU A 92 1.53 12.15 -3.62
CA GLU A 92 1.81 13.57 -3.83
C GLU A 92 2.37 13.82 -5.23
N LYS A 93 3.36 13.03 -5.66
CA LYS A 93 3.93 13.12 -7.00
C LYS A 93 2.95 12.75 -8.10
N MET A 94 2.08 11.76 -7.90
CA MET A 94 1.02 11.43 -8.87
C MET A 94 0.03 12.58 -9.04
N VAL A 95 -0.33 13.28 -7.96
CA VAL A 95 -1.19 14.47 -8.03
C VAL A 95 -0.46 15.60 -8.75
N GLN A 96 0.79 15.87 -8.39
CA GLN A 96 1.60 16.91 -9.03
C GLN A 96 1.78 16.65 -10.54
N PHE A 97 2.09 15.41 -10.93
CA PHE A 97 2.18 15.01 -12.33
C PHE A 97 0.88 15.29 -13.10
N ARG A 98 -0.28 14.97 -12.52
CA ARG A 98 -1.58 15.26 -13.14
C ARG A 98 -1.81 16.76 -13.31
N VAL A 99 -1.38 17.58 -12.37
CA VAL A 99 -1.48 19.05 -12.48
C VAL A 99 -0.54 19.58 -13.56
N GLU A 100 0.73 19.15 -13.55
CA GLU A 100 1.74 19.62 -14.50
C GLU A 100 1.46 19.19 -15.94
N SER A 101 0.90 17.98 -16.14
CA SER A 101 0.51 17.50 -17.48
C SER A 101 -0.62 18.29 -18.13
N LEU A 102 -1.34 19.13 -17.39
CA LEU A 102 -2.33 20.08 -17.92
C LEU A 102 -1.72 21.43 -18.29
N SER A 103 -0.46 21.69 -17.91
CA SER A 103 0.22 22.95 -18.21
C SER A 103 0.73 22.95 -19.65
N PRO A 104 0.47 24.03 -20.44
CA PRO A 104 1.03 24.16 -21.78
C PRO A 104 2.56 24.33 -21.78
N ASP A 105 3.14 24.70 -20.64
CA ASP A 105 4.58 24.93 -20.48
C ASP A 105 5.35 23.66 -20.10
N ALA A 106 4.66 22.56 -19.76
CA ALA A 106 5.30 21.30 -19.43
C ALA A 106 5.75 20.58 -20.71
N SER A 107 7.06 20.35 -20.86
CA SER A 107 7.58 19.58 -21.98
C SER A 107 7.34 18.08 -21.80
N SER A 108 7.24 17.35 -22.91
CA SER A 108 7.15 15.89 -22.89
C SER A 108 8.32 15.23 -22.14
N ASP A 109 9.55 15.74 -22.33
CA ASP A 109 10.74 15.21 -21.68
C ASP A 109 10.70 15.39 -20.15
N HIS A 110 10.17 16.54 -19.69
CA HIS A 110 9.94 16.79 -18.28
C HIS A 110 8.92 15.81 -17.70
N LEU A 111 7.79 15.60 -18.37
CA LEU A 111 6.76 14.66 -17.92
C LEU A 111 7.29 13.21 -17.89
N LEU A 112 8.06 12.78 -18.89
CA LEU A 112 8.68 11.45 -18.91
C LEU A 112 9.68 11.26 -17.76
N THR A 113 10.46 12.30 -17.45
CA THR A 113 11.38 12.29 -16.30
C THR A 113 10.61 12.21 -14.98
N PHE A 114 9.58 13.03 -14.82
CA PHE A 114 8.72 13.02 -13.63
C PHE A 114 8.08 11.63 -13.44
N GLN A 115 7.54 11.04 -14.50
CA GLN A 115 6.97 9.70 -14.44
C GLN A 115 8.01 8.66 -14.01
N SER A 116 9.25 8.79 -14.46
CA SER A 116 10.35 7.89 -14.06
C SER A 116 10.65 7.99 -12.57
N ASP A 117 10.57 9.17 -11.97
CA ASP A 117 10.73 9.36 -10.51
C ASP A 117 9.63 8.64 -9.73
N ILE A 118 8.37 8.73 -10.19
CA ILE A 118 7.24 8.01 -9.58
C ILE A 118 7.48 6.50 -9.64
N HIS A 119 7.92 5.99 -10.80
CA HIS A 119 8.21 4.57 -10.96
C HIS A 119 9.35 4.08 -10.05
N GLU A 120 10.36 4.91 -9.82
CA GLU A 120 11.44 4.54 -8.89
C GLU A 120 10.93 4.41 -7.44
N LEU A 121 10.08 5.33 -6.99
CA LEU A 121 9.44 5.22 -5.67
C LEU A 121 8.54 3.98 -5.57
N GLN A 122 7.74 3.70 -6.60
CA GLN A 122 6.93 2.47 -6.66
C GLN A 122 7.79 1.21 -6.61
N ARG A 123 8.96 1.20 -7.26
CA ARG A 123 9.92 0.10 -7.18
C ARG A 123 10.48 -0.08 -5.78
N GLN A 124 10.80 1.01 -5.08
CA GLN A 124 11.25 0.94 -3.68
C GLN A 124 10.17 0.38 -2.77
N LEU A 125 8.92 0.84 -2.92
CA LEU A 125 7.76 0.31 -2.21
C LEU A 125 7.56 -1.19 -2.48
N LEU A 126 7.69 -1.61 -3.74
CA LEU A 126 7.58 -3.00 -4.15
C LEU A 126 8.65 -3.88 -3.46
N LYS A 127 9.90 -3.43 -3.38
CA LYS A 127 10.97 -4.16 -2.68
C LYS A 127 10.62 -4.41 -1.22
N ILE A 128 10.06 -3.41 -0.53
CA ILE A 128 9.59 -3.57 0.85
C ILE A 128 8.47 -4.62 0.90
N LYS A 129 7.44 -4.50 0.07
CA LYS A 129 6.33 -5.46 0.06
C LYS A 129 6.78 -6.90 -0.25
N LEU A 130 7.73 -7.07 -1.17
CA LEU A 130 8.33 -8.36 -1.49
C LEU A 130 9.09 -8.95 -0.31
N SER A 131 9.78 -8.14 0.50
CA SER A 131 10.45 -8.64 1.71
C SER A 131 9.44 -9.20 2.74
N CYS A 132 8.25 -8.60 2.84
CA CYS A 132 7.18 -9.17 3.67
C CYS A 132 6.65 -10.49 3.08
N ARG A 133 6.47 -10.55 1.74
CA ARG A 133 6.04 -11.78 1.06
C ARG A 133 7.03 -12.91 1.30
N GLU A 134 8.33 -12.63 1.21
CA GLU A 134 9.38 -13.62 1.47
C GLU A 134 9.30 -14.15 2.90
N LEU A 135 9.09 -13.26 3.87
CA LEU A 135 8.88 -13.67 5.26
C LEU A 135 7.67 -14.59 5.41
N VAL A 136 6.56 -14.31 4.73
CA VAL A 136 5.36 -15.19 4.76
C VAL A 136 5.69 -16.56 4.15
N ILE A 137 6.31 -16.60 2.97
CA ILE A 137 6.61 -17.84 2.25
C ILE A 137 7.59 -18.74 2.98
N THR A 138 8.58 -18.15 3.63
CA THR A 138 9.60 -18.91 4.34
C THR A 138 9.17 -19.37 5.73
N THR A 139 8.11 -18.78 6.30
CA THR A 139 7.68 -19.09 7.67
C THR A 139 6.39 -19.89 7.75
N PHE A 140 5.50 -19.79 6.78
CA PHE A 140 4.23 -20.52 6.81
C PHE A 140 4.45 -22.02 6.56
N THR A 141 3.76 -22.85 7.34
CA THR A 141 3.59 -24.29 7.04
C THR A 141 2.50 -24.50 5.99
N ASP A 142 2.41 -25.70 5.43
CA ASP A 142 1.37 -26.06 4.47
C ASP A 142 -0.05 -25.86 5.03
N GLU A 143 -0.29 -26.27 6.29
CA GLU A 143 -1.57 -26.05 6.97
C GLU A 143 -1.88 -24.55 7.16
N GLN A 144 -0.87 -23.73 7.47
CA GLN A 144 -1.04 -22.28 7.58
C GLN A 144 -1.35 -21.63 6.23
N TRP A 145 -0.82 -22.18 5.13
CA TRP A 145 -1.17 -21.75 3.78
C TRP A 145 -2.63 -22.06 3.43
N GLU A 146 -3.13 -23.25 3.80
CA GLU A 146 -4.55 -23.62 3.63
C GLU A 146 -5.47 -22.70 4.44
N ASN A 147 -5.14 -22.48 5.71
CA ASN A 147 -5.90 -21.57 6.59
C ASN A 147 -5.87 -20.13 6.05
N PHE A 148 -4.73 -19.70 5.52
CA PHE A 148 -4.60 -18.38 4.92
C PHE A 148 -5.43 -18.24 3.64
N ALA A 149 -5.48 -19.28 2.78
CA ALA A 149 -6.32 -19.26 1.58
C ALA A 149 -7.79 -19.05 1.94
N PHE A 150 -8.29 -19.69 3.00
CA PHE A 150 -9.64 -19.48 3.53
C PHE A 150 -9.85 -18.03 3.98
N VAL A 151 -8.92 -17.48 4.76
CA VAL A 151 -8.96 -16.08 5.22
C VAL A 151 -8.97 -15.08 4.05
N VAL A 152 -8.21 -15.36 2.99
CA VAL A 152 -8.13 -14.48 1.82
C VAL A 152 -9.40 -14.57 0.97
N ALA A 153 -10.01 -15.76 0.86
CA ALA A 153 -11.29 -15.94 0.17
C ALA A 153 -12.43 -15.14 0.81
N ASP A 154 -12.40 -14.97 2.13
CA ASP A 154 -13.37 -14.15 2.87
C ASP A 154 -13.04 -12.65 2.88
N ASN A 155 -11.90 -12.25 2.29
CA ASN A 155 -11.51 -10.84 2.21
C ASN A 155 -12.02 -10.22 0.89
N PRO A 156 -12.97 -9.26 0.93
CA PRO A 156 -13.57 -8.72 -0.30
C PRO A 156 -12.58 -8.10 -1.29
N LYS A 157 -11.45 -7.56 -0.80
CA LYS A 157 -10.41 -6.95 -1.65
C LYS A 157 -9.50 -7.98 -2.30
N LEU A 158 -9.32 -9.15 -1.66
CA LEU A 158 -8.37 -10.16 -2.12
C LEU A 158 -9.06 -11.36 -2.80
N ALA A 159 -10.31 -11.64 -2.45
CA ALA A 159 -11.09 -12.74 -3.01
C ALA A 159 -11.12 -12.70 -4.55
N SER A 160 -11.30 -11.52 -5.14
CA SER A 160 -11.29 -11.35 -6.60
C SER A 160 -9.94 -11.65 -7.24
N LEU A 161 -8.84 -11.54 -6.50
CA LEU A 161 -7.50 -11.85 -6.96
C LEU A 161 -7.21 -13.36 -6.84
N VAL A 162 -7.70 -14.02 -5.79
CA VAL A 162 -7.54 -15.48 -5.60
C VAL A 162 -8.15 -16.26 -6.75
N THR A 163 -9.38 -15.92 -7.18
CA THR A 163 -10.01 -16.57 -8.33
C THR A 163 -9.17 -16.47 -9.62
N GLN A 164 -8.40 -15.38 -9.77
CA GLN A 164 -7.50 -15.19 -10.91
C GLN A 164 -6.23 -16.02 -10.79
N VAL A 165 -5.70 -16.19 -9.57
CA VAL A 165 -4.53 -17.04 -9.29
C VAL A 165 -4.80 -18.50 -9.65
N ASP A 166 -5.97 -19.04 -9.30
CA ASP A 166 -6.35 -20.41 -9.64
C ASP A 166 -6.42 -20.63 -11.17
N THR A 167 -6.82 -19.59 -11.90
CA THR A 167 -6.86 -19.57 -13.38
C THR A 167 -5.47 -19.48 -14.01
N ILE A 168 -4.46 -18.99 -13.29
CA ILE A 168 -3.07 -18.94 -13.75
C ILE A 168 -2.39 -20.28 -13.51
N ASN A 169 -2.57 -20.88 -12.33
CA ASN A 169 -1.97 -22.17 -11.96
C ASN A 169 -2.45 -23.32 -12.87
N SER A 170 -3.72 -23.30 -13.27
CA SER A 170 -4.29 -24.24 -14.26
C SER A 170 -3.73 -24.06 -15.68
N ARG A 171 -3.21 -22.88 -16.02
CA ARG A 171 -2.57 -22.59 -17.32
C ARG A 171 -1.08 -22.92 -17.37
N HIS A 172 -0.42 -23.08 -16.23
CA HIS A 172 0.99 -23.47 -16.16
C HIS A 172 1.20 -24.97 -16.00
N THR A 173 0.11 -25.73 -15.88
CA THR A 173 0.09 -27.20 -15.77
C THR A 173 -0.32 -27.89 -17.08
N HIS A 174 -0.47 -27.12 -18.18
CA HIS A 174 -0.69 -27.58 -19.56
C HIS A 174 0.42 -27.06 -20.48
#